data_AF-A0ABC8U053-F1
#
_entry.id   AF-A0ABC8U053-F1
#
_cell.length_a   1.000
_cell.length_b   1.000
_cell.length_c   1.000
_cell.angle_alpha   90.00
_cell.angle_beta   90.00
_cell.angle_gamma   90.00
#
_symmetry.space_group_name_H-M   'P 1'
#
loop_
_entity.id
_entity.type
_entity.pdbx_description
1 polymer ?
#
loop_
_entity_poly.entity_id
_entity_poly.type
_entity_poly.pdbx_seq_one_letter_code
_entity_poly.pdbx_strand_id
1 'polypeptide(L)'
;MGWWREKTKRLGLLIFVCLVLAVVAVEATSFRGGELRGERLHRNAYATMMYMGTPRDYEFYVAIRVMLRSLSKFAVEADLVVIASLDVPLRWVQALPFDFPGSFAILRLSGACSWDHRSGTIGDRQSPMVKPLLFVAQRQREQEDGARVVRVENLKNPYRDQNNFDSRFKLTLNKLYAWSLVDYDRVVMLDADNLFLQKTDELFQCGQFCAVFINPCVFHTGLLYCR
;
A
#
# COMPACT_ATOMS: atom_id res chain seq x y z
N MET A 1 -35.90 65.67 -18.34
CA MET A 1 -34.58 65.23 -17.78
C MET A 1 -34.64 63.95 -16.92
N GLY A 2 -35.75 63.19 -16.89
CA GLY A 2 -35.86 61.98 -16.03
C GLY A 2 -35.44 60.65 -16.67
N TRP A 3 -35.40 60.57 -18.01
CA TRP A 3 -35.18 59.30 -18.74
C TRP A 3 -33.73 58.77 -18.65
N TRP A 4 -32.75 59.67 -18.58
CA TRP A 4 -31.32 59.31 -18.50
C TRP A 4 -30.91 58.76 -17.13
N ARG A 5 -31.60 59.19 -16.06
CA ARG A 5 -31.34 58.79 -14.67
C ARG A 5 -31.84 57.37 -14.36
N GLU A 6 -32.84 56.90 -15.08
CA GLU A 6 -33.39 55.54 -14.94
C GLU A 6 -32.49 54.50 -15.65
N LYS A 7 -31.97 54.85 -16.84
CA LYS A 7 -31.05 53.98 -17.61
C LYS A 7 -29.72 53.76 -16.90
N THR A 8 -29.16 54.79 -16.28
CA THR A 8 -27.91 54.70 -15.51
C THR A 8 -28.04 53.82 -14.28
N LYS A 9 -29.20 53.85 -13.58
CA LYS A 9 -29.49 52.95 -12.46
C LYS A 9 -29.63 51.50 -12.89
N ARG A 10 -30.34 51.24 -14.00
CA ARG A 10 -30.49 49.88 -14.54
C ARG A 10 -29.15 49.31 -15.03
N LEU A 11 -28.31 50.15 -15.65
CA LEU A 11 -26.98 49.74 -16.09
C LEU A 11 -26.06 49.42 -14.91
N GLY A 12 -26.09 50.26 -13.86
CA GLY A 12 -25.34 50.00 -12.62
C GLY A 12 -25.79 48.73 -11.90
N LEU A 13 -27.10 48.48 -11.85
CA LEU A 13 -27.67 47.26 -11.27
C LEU A 13 -27.24 46.02 -12.07
N LEU A 14 -27.28 46.07 -13.40
CA LEU A 14 -26.85 44.97 -14.26
C LEU A 14 -25.35 44.66 -14.09
N ILE A 15 -24.51 45.68 -14.02
CA ILE A 15 -23.06 45.51 -13.79
C ILE A 15 -22.81 44.87 -12.41
N PHE A 16 -23.52 45.31 -11.38
CA PHE A 16 -23.40 44.73 -10.03
C PHE A 16 -23.83 43.25 -10.00
N VAL A 17 -24.95 42.91 -10.64
CA VAL A 17 -25.43 41.53 -10.76
C VAL A 17 -24.43 40.66 -11.54
N CYS A 18 -23.87 41.17 -12.64
CA CYS A 18 -22.83 40.47 -13.39
C CYS A 18 -21.56 40.23 -12.56
N LEU A 19 -21.13 41.21 -11.75
CA LEU A 19 -19.97 41.05 -10.86
C LEU A 19 -20.21 40.00 -9.77
N VAL A 20 -21.39 39.99 -9.15
CA VAL A 20 -21.75 38.97 -8.15
C VAL A 20 -21.80 37.58 -8.79
N LEU A 21 -22.41 37.45 -9.98
CA LEU A 21 -22.44 36.18 -10.71
C LEU A 21 -21.04 35.71 -11.11
N ALA A 22 -20.15 36.62 -11.50
CA ALA A 22 -18.76 36.29 -11.83
C ALA A 22 -17.99 35.80 -10.58
N VAL A 23 -18.16 36.44 -9.42
CA VAL A 23 -17.52 36.01 -8.16
C VAL A 23 -18.02 34.63 -7.73
N VAL A 24 -19.34 34.39 -7.78
CA VAL A 24 -19.93 33.08 -7.48
C VAL A 24 -19.46 32.00 -8.47
N ALA A 25 -19.35 32.34 -9.76
CA ALA A 25 -18.82 31.43 -10.76
C ALA A 25 -17.34 31.09 -10.51
N VAL A 26 -16.51 32.08 -10.13
CA VAL A 26 -15.10 31.86 -9.79
C VAL A 26 -14.96 30.94 -8.58
N GLU A 27 -15.73 31.15 -7.50
CA GLU A 27 -15.74 30.25 -6.34
C GLU A 27 -16.23 28.84 -6.70
N ALA A 28 -17.29 28.73 -7.51
CA ALA A 28 -17.80 27.43 -7.97
C ALA A 28 -16.81 26.68 -8.86
N THR A 29 -16.01 27.39 -9.66
CA THR A 29 -14.94 26.77 -10.47
C THR A 29 -13.73 26.36 -9.64
N SER A 30 -13.41 27.08 -8.55
CA SER A 30 -12.35 26.68 -7.62
C SER A 30 -12.71 25.42 -6.84
N PHE A 31 -14.01 25.16 -6.62
CA PHE A 31 -14.49 23.97 -5.92
C PHE A 31 -14.58 22.72 -6.81
N ARG A 32 -14.70 22.89 -8.14
CA ARG A 32 -14.83 21.77 -9.11
C ARG A 32 -13.51 21.19 -9.61
N GLY A 33 -12.36 21.72 -9.19
CA GLY A 33 -11.05 21.19 -9.56
C GLY A 33 -10.58 19.99 -8.73
N GLY A 34 -11.38 19.51 -7.78
CA GLY A 34 -10.96 18.53 -6.76
C GLY A 34 -11.61 17.15 -6.82
N GLU A 35 -12.30 16.78 -7.90
CA GLU A 35 -13.13 15.57 -7.93
C GLU A 35 -12.64 14.54 -8.97
N LEU A 36 -11.39 14.10 -8.78
CA LEU A 36 -10.80 12.87 -9.34
C LEU A 36 -9.65 12.33 -8.46
N ARG A 37 -9.51 12.80 -7.22
CA ARG A 37 -8.65 12.14 -6.22
C ARG A 37 -9.59 11.26 -5.39
N GLY A 38 -9.97 10.11 -5.96
CA GLY A 38 -10.74 9.10 -5.25
C GLY A 38 -10.18 8.90 -3.85
N GLU A 39 -11.06 8.73 -2.86
CA GLU A 39 -10.77 8.63 -1.43
C GLU A 39 -9.49 7.84 -1.13
N ARG A 40 -8.32 8.50 -1.15
CA ARG A 40 -7.08 7.88 -0.73
C ARG A 40 -7.10 7.92 0.79
N LEU A 41 -7.21 6.74 1.38
CA LEU A 41 -7.30 6.55 2.82
C LEU A 41 -6.10 7.19 3.54
N HIS A 42 -4.90 7.12 2.94
CA HIS A 42 -3.67 7.66 3.52
C HIS A 42 -2.83 8.51 2.56
N ARG A 43 -2.09 9.48 3.13
CA ARG A 43 -1.10 10.32 2.43
C ARG A 43 0.26 9.65 2.27
N ASN A 44 0.55 8.65 3.09
CA ASN A 44 1.84 7.99 3.18
C ASN A 44 1.73 6.51 2.78
N ALA A 45 2.85 5.88 2.44
CA ALA A 45 2.89 4.47 2.11
C ALA A 45 4.10 3.73 2.72
N TYR A 46 3.88 2.49 3.14
CA TYR A 46 4.94 1.49 3.25
C TYR A 46 5.03 0.75 1.92
N ALA A 47 6.21 0.78 1.29
CA ALA A 47 6.43 0.15 -0.01
C ALA A 47 7.45 -0.99 0.12
N THR A 48 7.26 -2.05 -0.66
CA THR A 48 8.28 -3.09 -0.86
C THR A 48 8.36 -3.48 -2.33
N MET A 49 9.54 -3.91 -2.77
CA MET A 49 9.79 -4.32 -4.14
C MET A 49 9.82 -5.84 -4.22
N MET A 50 9.09 -6.40 -5.17
CA MET A 50 9.08 -7.81 -5.51
C MET A 50 9.52 -8.00 -6.95
N TYR A 51 10.59 -8.78 -7.16
CA TYR A 51 11.02 -9.19 -8.48
C TYR A 51 11.50 -10.63 -8.50
N MET A 52 11.50 -11.22 -9.70
CA MET A 52 11.98 -12.59 -9.92
C MET A 52 13.42 -12.59 -10.42
N GLY A 53 14.11 -13.71 -10.27
CA GLY A 53 15.47 -13.89 -10.79
C GLY A 53 16.39 -14.66 -9.87
N THR A 54 15.88 -15.22 -8.77
CA THR A 54 16.67 -16.01 -7.82
C THR A 54 15.99 -17.34 -7.50
N PRO A 55 16.73 -18.36 -7.05
CA PRO A 55 16.13 -19.58 -6.54
C PRO A 55 15.24 -19.38 -5.30
N ARG A 56 15.31 -18.20 -4.66
CA ARG A 56 14.62 -17.88 -3.41
C ARG A 56 13.38 -16.98 -3.57
N ASP A 57 12.89 -16.84 -4.80
CA ASP A 57 11.81 -15.89 -5.10
C ASP A 57 10.51 -16.22 -4.36
N TYR A 58 10.24 -17.50 -4.11
CA TYR A 58 9.08 -17.91 -3.33
C TYR A 58 9.21 -17.57 -1.84
N GLU A 59 10.42 -17.68 -1.28
CA GLU A 59 10.72 -17.30 0.08
C GLU A 59 10.53 -15.79 0.27
N PHE A 60 10.99 -14.98 -0.69
CA PHE A 60 10.74 -13.53 -0.67
C PHE A 60 9.25 -13.21 -0.82
N TYR A 61 8.51 -13.92 -1.67
CA TYR A 61 7.05 -13.79 -1.75
C TYR A 61 6.40 -14.02 -0.37
N VAL A 62 6.74 -15.13 0.29
CA VAL A 62 6.21 -15.44 1.63
C VAL A 62 6.63 -14.39 2.65
N ALA A 63 7.89 -13.93 2.60
CA ALA A 63 8.42 -12.92 3.51
C ALA A 63 7.68 -11.59 3.38
N ILE A 64 7.41 -11.12 2.16
CA ILE A 64 6.57 -9.93 1.90
C ILE A 64 5.21 -10.08 2.57
N ARG A 65 4.54 -11.22 2.41
CA ARG A 65 3.22 -11.45 3.02
C ARG A 65 3.28 -11.39 4.55
N VAL A 66 4.31 -12.00 5.14
CA VAL A 66 4.53 -11.95 6.59
C VAL A 66 4.79 -10.52 7.07
N MET A 67 5.63 -9.78 6.35
CA MET A 67 5.93 -8.37 6.62
C MET A 67 4.65 -7.51 6.56
N LEU A 68 3.87 -7.62 5.48
CA LEU A 68 2.61 -6.89 5.30
C LEU A 68 1.64 -7.17 6.45
N ARG A 69 1.45 -8.45 6.80
CA ARG A 69 0.59 -8.84 7.93
C ARG A 69 1.09 -8.29 9.27
N SER A 70 2.41 -8.18 9.45
CA SER A 70 2.97 -7.59 10.65
C SER A 70 2.61 -6.10 10.78
N LEU A 71 2.60 -5.35 9.68
CA LEU A 71 2.14 -3.96 9.65
C LEU A 71 0.62 -3.85 9.83
N SER A 72 -0.16 -4.66 9.11
CA SER A 72 -1.62 -4.66 9.21
C SER A 72 -2.11 -4.97 10.63
N LYS A 73 -1.42 -5.84 11.36
CA LYS A 73 -1.72 -6.17 12.76
C LYS A 73 -1.71 -4.94 13.68
N PHE A 74 -0.87 -3.94 13.39
CA PHE A 74 -0.74 -2.72 14.19
C PHE A 74 -1.61 -1.55 13.68
N ALA A 75 -2.46 -1.78 12.68
CA ALA A 75 -3.34 -0.75 12.10
C ALA A 75 -2.57 0.54 11.78
N VAL A 76 -1.53 0.39 10.97
CA VAL A 76 -0.72 1.52 10.48
C VAL A 76 -1.57 2.49 9.66
N GLU A 77 -1.27 3.78 9.78
CA GLU A 77 -1.98 4.87 9.09
C GLU A 77 -1.30 5.24 7.76
N ALA A 78 -1.01 4.21 6.96
CA ALA A 78 -0.35 4.33 5.67
C ALA A 78 -0.82 3.22 4.73
N ASP A 79 -0.83 3.50 3.44
CA ASP A 79 -1.11 2.48 2.44
C ASP A 79 0.02 1.43 2.43
N LEU A 80 -0.34 0.17 2.29
CA LEU A 80 0.62 -0.90 2.03
C LEU A 80 0.74 -1.08 0.51
N VAL A 81 1.95 -0.94 -0.02
CA VAL A 81 2.21 -0.95 -1.47
C VAL A 81 3.24 -2.02 -1.80
N VAL A 82 2.92 -2.89 -2.76
CA VAL A 82 3.88 -3.83 -3.34
C VAL A 82 4.16 -3.40 -4.78
N ILE A 83 5.41 -3.04 -5.06
CA ILE A 83 5.87 -2.80 -6.42
C ILE A 83 6.33 -4.15 -6.96
N ALA A 84 5.57 -4.73 -7.88
CA ALA A 84 5.82 -6.05 -8.44
C ALA A 84 6.32 -5.93 -9.89
N SER A 85 7.48 -6.48 -10.20
CA SER A 85 7.94 -6.52 -11.59
C SER A 85 7.09 -7.45 -12.45
N LEU A 86 7.13 -7.26 -13.78
CA LEU A 86 6.23 -7.97 -14.69
C LEU A 86 6.42 -9.49 -14.70
N ASP A 87 7.61 -9.97 -14.36
CA ASP A 87 7.99 -11.38 -14.26
C ASP A 87 7.42 -12.09 -13.02
N VAL A 88 6.93 -11.35 -12.02
CA VAL A 88 6.23 -11.93 -10.87
C VAL A 88 4.96 -12.65 -11.35
N PRO A 89 4.74 -13.93 -10.98
CA PRO A 89 3.57 -14.70 -11.38
C PRO A 89 2.25 -13.98 -11.02
N LEU A 90 1.32 -13.90 -11.97
CA LEU A 90 0.03 -13.23 -11.76
C LEU A 90 -0.74 -13.79 -10.56
N ARG A 91 -0.70 -15.11 -10.35
CA ARG A 91 -1.32 -15.76 -9.18
C ARG A 91 -0.79 -15.25 -7.84
N TRP A 92 0.45 -14.78 -7.77
CA TRP A 92 1.03 -14.21 -6.56
C TRP A 92 0.59 -12.77 -6.39
N VAL A 93 0.61 -12.00 -7.48
CA VAL A 93 0.09 -10.62 -7.52
C VAL A 93 -1.39 -10.57 -7.13
N GLN A 94 -2.20 -11.53 -7.55
CA GLN A 94 -3.64 -11.58 -7.25
C GLN A 94 -3.95 -11.89 -5.77
N ALA A 95 -3.00 -12.43 -5.01
CA ALA A 95 -3.19 -12.79 -3.62
C ALA A 95 -2.76 -11.69 -2.62
N LEU A 96 -2.17 -10.59 -3.12
CA LEU A 96 -1.67 -9.46 -2.32
C LEU A 96 -2.68 -8.32 -2.08
N PRO A 97 -3.61 -8.00 -3.01
CA PRO A 97 -4.63 -6.98 -2.86
C PRO A 97 -5.57 -7.14 -1.66
N PHE A 98 -6.53 -6.21 -1.60
CA PHE A 98 -7.77 -6.34 -0.85
C PHE A 98 -8.90 -6.64 -1.83
N ASP A 99 -9.63 -7.73 -1.62
CA ASP A 99 -10.92 -7.99 -2.23
C ASP A 99 -11.79 -6.99 -1.49
N PHE A 100 -12.24 -5.95 -2.17
CA PHE A 100 -13.32 -5.11 -1.69
C PHE A 100 -14.63 -5.88 -1.94
N PRO A 101 -15.25 -6.59 -0.97
CA PRO A 101 -16.69 -6.65 -0.96
C PRO A 101 -17.16 -5.34 -0.35
N GLY A 102 -17.82 -4.51 -1.15
CA GLY A 102 -18.52 -3.34 -0.63
C GLY A 102 -19.36 -3.74 0.58
N SER A 103 -19.16 -3.02 1.69
CA SER A 103 -19.83 -3.18 2.98
C SER A 103 -19.51 -4.50 3.70
N PHE A 104 -18.76 -4.47 4.81
CA PHE A 104 -19.20 -5.21 6.00
C PHE A 104 -18.56 -4.72 7.29
N ALA A 105 -19.43 -4.65 8.29
CA ALA A 105 -19.21 -4.26 9.66
C ALA A 105 -18.08 -5.02 10.35
N ILE A 106 -17.41 -4.32 11.26
CA ILE A 106 -16.52 -4.88 12.28
C ILE A 106 -17.36 -5.79 13.19
N LEU A 107 -17.38 -7.08 12.91
CA LEU A 107 -17.77 -8.09 13.89
C LEU A 107 -16.57 -8.34 14.81
N ARG A 108 -16.56 -7.67 15.97
CA ARG A 108 -15.74 -8.06 17.11
C ARG A 108 -16.19 -9.45 17.58
N LEU A 109 -15.43 -10.48 17.26
CA LEU A 109 -15.52 -11.76 17.96
C LEU A 109 -14.52 -11.75 19.11
N SER A 110 -15.02 -11.41 20.29
CA SER A 110 -14.43 -11.80 21.57
C SER A 110 -14.57 -13.32 21.71
N GLY A 111 -13.48 -14.05 21.48
CA GLY A 111 -13.37 -15.49 21.75
C GLY A 111 -12.05 -15.77 22.44
N ALA A 112 -12.08 -15.92 23.76
CA ALA A 112 -10.93 -16.28 24.58
C ALA A 112 -10.49 -17.72 24.26
N CYS A 113 -9.23 -17.91 23.87
CA CYS A 113 -8.59 -19.23 23.89
C CYS A 113 -8.27 -19.60 25.34
N SER A 114 -9.06 -20.50 25.92
CA SER A 114 -8.70 -21.24 27.13
C SER A 114 -8.09 -22.58 26.70
N TRP A 115 -6.83 -22.80 27.07
CA TRP A 115 -6.14 -24.07 26.92
C TRP A 115 -6.32 -24.88 28.22
N ASP A 116 -7.11 -25.96 28.21
CA ASP A 116 -7.11 -26.96 29.29
C ASP A 116 -6.33 -28.20 28.84
N HIS A 117 -5.37 -28.59 29.68
CA HIS A 117 -4.52 -29.76 29.51
C HIS A 117 -5.15 -30.91 30.30
N ARG A 118 -5.77 -31.88 29.63
CA ARG A 118 -6.06 -33.17 30.28
C ARG A 118 -6.00 -34.36 29.32
N SER A 119 -5.16 -35.30 29.74
CA SER A 119 -4.91 -36.65 29.24
C SER A 119 -6.14 -37.58 29.34
N GLY A 120 -6.35 -38.45 28.34
CA GLY A 120 -7.34 -39.53 28.39
C GLY A 120 -7.21 -40.49 27.19
N THR A 121 -7.36 -41.79 27.45
CA THR A 121 -6.84 -42.95 26.69
C THR A 121 -7.77 -43.55 25.62
N ILE A 122 -7.16 -44.44 24.83
CA ILE A 122 -7.63 -45.27 23.68
C ILE A 122 -8.91 -46.08 23.93
N GLY A 123 -9.78 -46.14 22.90
CA GLY A 123 -10.88 -47.11 22.78
C GLY A 123 -11.51 -47.07 21.37
N ASP A 124 -11.35 -48.17 20.62
CA ASP A 124 -11.77 -48.37 19.24
C ASP A 124 -13.28 -48.18 18.98
N ARG A 125 -13.61 -47.53 17.86
CA ARG A 125 -14.87 -47.76 17.15
C ARG A 125 -14.71 -47.52 15.64
N GLN A 126 -15.02 -48.57 14.87
CA GLN A 126 -15.19 -48.67 13.42
C GLN A 126 -15.17 -47.33 12.65
N SER A 127 -14.25 -47.19 11.69
CA SER A 127 -14.29 -46.13 10.67
C SER A 127 -15.37 -46.44 9.62
N PRO A 128 -16.42 -45.61 9.46
CA PRO A 128 -17.04 -45.46 8.17
C PRO A 128 -16.25 -44.42 7.37
N MET A 129 -16.07 -44.71 6.10
CA MET A 129 -15.55 -43.86 5.03
C MET A 129 -16.02 -42.40 5.16
N VAL A 130 -15.17 -41.50 5.70
CA VAL A 130 -15.37 -40.05 5.63
C VAL A 130 -14.18 -39.42 4.90
N LYS A 131 -14.30 -39.28 3.59
CA LYS A 131 -13.88 -38.07 2.89
C LYS A 131 -15.17 -37.37 2.47
N PRO A 132 -15.31 -36.02 2.47
CA PRO A 132 -14.33 -34.98 2.73
C PRO A 132 -14.89 -33.84 3.63
N LEU A 133 -14.36 -33.67 4.85
CA LEU A 133 -14.68 -32.49 5.68
C LEU A 133 -13.46 -31.75 6.22
N LEU A 134 -12.25 -32.24 5.93
CA LEU A 134 -10.99 -31.57 6.25
C LEU A 134 -10.44 -30.72 5.08
N PHE A 135 -11.31 -30.31 4.15
CA PHE A 135 -10.96 -29.33 3.11
C PHE A 135 -11.64 -27.97 3.34
N VAL A 136 -12.44 -27.85 4.41
CA VAL A 136 -13.24 -26.64 4.69
C VAL A 136 -12.60 -25.81 5.81
N ALA A 137 -11.74 -26.37 6.66
CA ALA A 137 -11.06 -25.62 7.73
C ALA A 137 -9.76 -24.90 7.28
N GLN A 138 -9.24 -25.16 6.08
CA GLN A 138 -8.12 -24.37 5.51
C GLN A 138 -8.57 -23.05 4.87
N ARG A 139 -9.89 -22.82 4.69
CA ARG A 139 -10.46 -21.59 4.10
C ARG A 139 -10.65 -20.44 5.09
N GLN A 140 -9.69 -20.24 5.97
CA GLN A 140 -9.51 -18.98 6.73
C GLN A 140 -8.17 -18.29 6.40
N ARG A 141 -7.43 -18.75 5.37
CA ARG A 141 -6.07 -18.29 5.05
C ARG A 141 -5.90 -17.43 3.79
N GLU A 142 -6.99 -16.92 3.23
CA GLU A 142 -6.96 -15.94 2.14
C GLU A 142 -7.63 -14.65 2.59
N GLN A 143 -7.22 -14.12 3.75
CA GLN A 143 -7.17 -12.66 3.86
C GLN A 143 -6.03 -12.22 2.94
N GLU A 144 -6.41 -11.88 1.72
CA GLU A 144 -5.98 -10.67 1.03
C GLU A 144 -5.09 -9.79 1.93
N ASP A 145 -3.80 -9.65 1.59
CA ASP A 145 -2.81 -8.98 2.46
C ASP A 145 -3.02 -7.45 2.50
N GLY A 146 -4.02 -6.93 1.78
CA GLY A 146 -4.48 -5.56 1.88
C GLY A 146 -3.55 -4.57 1.18
N ALA A 147 -2.68 -5.05 0.28
CA ALA A 147 -1.66 -4.24 -0.35
C ALA A 147 -2.05 -3.81 -1.77
N ARG A 148 -1.89 -2.53 -2.08
CA ARG A 148 -1.98 -2.03 -3.45
C ARG A 148 -0.78 -2.54 -4.26
N VAL A 149 -1.03 -3.28 -5.34
CA VAL A 149 0.05 -3.75 -6.22
C VAL A 149 0.28 -2.80 -7.39
N VAL A 150 1.52 -2.35 -7.58
CA VAL A 150 1.96 -1.55 -8.72
C VAL A 150 2.84 -2.42 -9.61
N ARG A 151 2.41 -2.66 -10.86
CA ARG A 151 3.13 -3.49 -11.83
C ARG A 151 4.15 -2.65 -12.60
N VAL A 152 5.41 -3.07 -12.64
CA VAL A 152 6.51 -2.33 -13.31
C VAL A 152 7.42 -3.24 -14.14
N GLU A 153 8.13 -2.68 -15.12
CA GLU A 153 9.18 -3.41 -15.84
C GLU A 153 10.49 -3.45 -15.05
N ASN A 154 11.33 -4.46 -15.27
CA ASN A 154 12.64 -4.52 -14.62
C ASN A 154 13.58 -3.43 -15.18
N LEU A 155 14.20 -2.66 -14.28
CA LEU A 155 15.21 -1.68 -14.64
C LEU A 155 16.48 -2.38 -15.14
N LYS A 156 16.97 -1.92 -16.28
CA LYS A 156 18.25 -2.37 -16.82
C LYS A 156 19.39 -1.76 -16.00
N ASN A 157 20.15 -2.61 -15.31
CA ASN A 157 21.34 -2.15 -14.59
C ASN A 157 22.44 -1.69 -15.59
N PRO A 158 22.87 -0.41 -15.58
CA PRO A 158 23.88 0.10 -16.50
C PRO A 158 25.28 -0.45 -16.22
N TYR A 159 25.52 -1.01 -15.03
CA TYR A 159 26.80 -1.59 -14.63
C TYR A 159 26.93 -3.08 -14.96
N ARG A 160 25.89 -3.69 -15.56
CA ARG A 160 25.81 -5.13 -15.81
C ARG A 160 26.93 -5.70 -16.68
N ASP A 161 27.53 -4.86 -17.53
CA ASP A 161 28.50 -5.26 -18.55
C ASP A 161 29.96 -5.01 -18.07
N GLN A 162 30.16 -4.68 -16.79
CA GLN A 162 31.50 -4.47 -16.21
C GLN A 162 32.21 -5.80 -15.88
N ASN A 163 33.55 -5.80 -15.95
CA ASN A 163 34.39 -6.99 -15.80
C ASN A 163 34.22 -7.75 -14.46
N ASN A 164 33.74 -7.09 -13.40
CA ASN A 164 33.51 -7.68 -12.07
C ASN A 164 32.05 -7.60 -11.62
N PHE A 165 31.12 -7.58 -12.57
CA PHE A 165 29.70 -7.52 -12.25
C PHE A 165 29.19 -8.86 -11.71
N ASP A 166 28.73 -8.86 -10.45
CA ASP A 166 28.01 -10.01 -9.91
C ASP A 166 26.56 -9.99 -10.41
N SER A 167 26.18 -11.07 -11.09
CA SER A 167 24.86 -11.26 -11.69
C SER A 167 23.72 -11.12 -10.69
N ARG A 168 23.97 -11.34 -9.38
CA ARG A 168 22.99 -11.12 -8.32
C ARG A 168 22.49 -9.68 -8.25
N PHE A 169 23.27 -8.71 -8.71
CA PHE A 169 22.92 -7.29 -8.65
C PHE A 169 22.19 -6.79 -9.91
N LYS A 170 21.88 -7.69 -10.85
CA LYS A 170 21.22 -7.35 -12.12
C LYS A 170 19.92 -6.58 -11.94
N LEU A 171 19.18 -6.87 -10.87
CA LEU A 171 17.86 -6.30 -10.59
C LEU A 171 17.82 -5.38 -9.37
N THR A 172 18.96 -5.13 -8.72
CA THR A 172 19.02 -4.33 -7.47
C THR A 172 18.47 -2.92 -7.65
N LEU A 173 18.60 -2.33 -8.85
CA LEU A 173 18.09 -0.99 -9.13
C LEU A 173 16.56 -0.92 -9.16
N ASN A 174 15.83 -2.04 -9.24
CA ASN A 174 14.36 -2.03 -9.14
C ASN A 174 13.86 -1.36 -7.86
N LYS A 175 14.64 -1.39 -6.77
CA LYS A 175 14.30 -0.70 -5.52
C LYS A 175 14.10 0.82 -5.72
N LEU A 176 14.69 1.41 -6.78
CA LEU A 176 14.53 2.82 -7.11
C LEU A 176 13.10 3.19 -7.55
N TYR A 177 12.25 2.20 -7.89
CA TYR A 177 10.83 2.47 -8.16
C TYR A 177 10.09 3.05 -6.95
N ALA A 178 10.64 2.98 -5.74
CA ALA A 178 10.09 3.71 -4.59
C ALA A 178 9.90 5.22 -4.90
N TRP A 179 10.81 5.84 -5.65
CA TRP A 179 10.69 7.25 -6.07
C TRP A 179 9.67 7.50 -7.19
N SER A 180 9.13 6.45 -7.82
CA SER A 180 8.05 6.60 -8.79
C SER A 180 6.67 6.74 -8.15
N LEU A 181 6.57 6.48 -6.84
CA LEU A 181 5.34 6.59 -6.05
C LEU A 181 5.01 8.05 -5.69
N VAL A 182 5.07 8.95 -6.68
CA VAL A 182 4.84 10.41 -6.58
C VAL A 182 3.44 10.81 -6.09
N ASP A 183 2.56 9.81 -6.04
CA ASP A 183 1.20 9.88 -5.54
C ASP A 183 1.09 10.02 -4.02
N TYR A 184 2.18 9.70 -3.31
CA TYR A 184 2.30 9.72 -1.85
C TYR A 184 3.16 10.90 -1.41
N ASP A 185 2.80 11.48 -0.26
CA ASP A 185 3.56 12.57 0.33
C ASP A 185 4.91 12.05 0.87
N ARG A 186 4.93 10.81 1.38
CA ARG A 186 6.10 10.10 1.93
C ARG A 186 6.00 8.59 1.74
N VAL A 187 7.15 7.95 1.49
CA VAL A 187 7.27 6.51 1.31
C VAL A 187 8.34 5.95 2.22
N VAL A 188 8.01 4.89 2.96
CA VAL A 188 8.98 4.05 3.67
C VAL A 188 9.17 2.78 2.83
N MET A 189 10.31 2.70 2.15
CA MET A 189 10.74 1.54 1.38
C MET A 189 11.35 0.49 2.30
N LEU A 190 10.86 -0.74 2.19
CA LEU A 190 11.19 -1.88 3.03
C LEU A 190 11.66 -3.06 2.20
N ASP A 191 12.72 -3.72 2.66
CA ASP A 191 13.07 -5.03 2.15
C ASP A 191 12.10 -6.09 2.68
N ALA A 192 11.90 -7.13 1.88
CA ALA A 192 10.96 -8.21 2.18
C ALA A 192 11.28 -8.98 3.47
N ASP A 193 12.52 -8.88 3.96
CA ASP A 193 13.03 -9.55 5.15
C ASP A 193 12.88 -8.73 6.44
N ASN A 194 12.15 -7.61 6.40
CA ASN A 194 11.75 -6.88 7.61
C ASN A 194 10.55 -7.52 8.31
N LEU A 195 10.51 -7.41 9.64
CA LEU A 195 9.39 -7.82 10.48
C LEU A 195 9.10 -6.75 11.53
N PHE A 196 7.84 -6.30 11.61
CA PHE A 196 7.44 -5.24 12.54
C PHE A 196 6.87 -5.84 13.82
N LEU A 197 7.40 -5.40 14.96
CA LEU A 197 7.00 -5.84 16.29
C LEU A 197 6.14 -4.81 17.04
N GLN A 198 6.02 -3.60 16.49
CA GLN A 198 5.21 -2.49 17.01
C GLN A 198 4.79 -1.56 15.87
N LYS A 199 3.88 -0.62 16.14
CA LYS A 199 3.49 0.45 15.20
C LYS A 199 4.66 1.40 14.96
N THR A 200 4.96 1.74 13.69
CA THR A 200 6.15 2.50 13.30
C THR A 200 5.84 3.76 12.48
N ASP A 201 4.64 4.32 12.62
CA ASP A 201 4.23 5.47 11.79
C ASP A 201 5.01 6.77 12.12
N GLU A 202 5.72 6.80 13.24
CA GLU A 202 6.68 7.86 13.57
C GLU A 202 7.79 7.99 12.52
N LEU A 203 8.09 6.93 11.76
CA LEU A 203 9.06 6.97 10.66
C LEU A 203 8.67 7.99 9.59
N PHE A 204 7.38 8.29 9.43
CA PHE A 204 6.92 9.27 8.45
C PHE A 204 7.28 10.72 8.80
N GLN A 205 7.68 10.98 10.05
CA GLN A 205 8.08 12.30 10.54
C GLN A 205 9.52 12.67 10.18
N CYS A 206 10.26 11.76 9.55
CA CYS A 206 11.65 12.00 9.15
C CYS A 206 11.77 13.06 8.04
N GLY A 207 13.01 13.44 7.69
CA GLY A 207 13.33 14.59 6.82
C GLY A 207 12.93 14.43 5.35
N GLN A 208 13.88 14.66 4.42
CA GLN A 208 13.66 14.38 2.98
C GLN A 208 14.10 12.96 2.62
N PHE A 209 15.16 12.49 3.28
CA PHE A 209 15.71 11.16 3.14
C PHE A 209 16.20 10.72 4.51
N CYS A 210 15.85 9.50 4.91
CA CYS A 210 16.36 8.89 6.13
C CYS A 210 16.68 7.42 5.91
N ALA A 211 17.71 6.95 6.59
CA ALA A 211 18.17 5.57 6.52
C ALA A 211 18.84 5.19 7.85
N VAL A 212 18.93 3.90 8.12
CA VAL A 212 19.68 3.39 9.26
C VAL A 212 21.15 3.24 8.86
N PHE A 213 22.07 3.86 9.59
CA PHE A 213 23.50 3.74 9.29
C PHE A 213 24.06 2.39 9.77
N ILE A 214 24.80 1.70 8.90
CA ILE A 214 25.63 0.54 9.28
C ILE A 214 26.90 1.06 9.95
N ASN A 215 27.46 2.13 9.37
CA ASN A 215 28.58 2.91 9.89
C ASN A 215 28.44 4.37 9.40
N PRO A 216 29.25 5.33 9.87
CA PRO A 216 29.10 6.74 9.52
C PRO A 216 29.16 7.08 8.01
N CYS A 217 29.70 6.19 7.18
CA CYS A 217 29.85 6.39 5.73
C CYS A 217 28.83 5.60 4.89
N VAL A 218 28.17 4.60 5.46
CA VAL A 218 27.32 3.65 4.71
C VAL A 218 26.04 3.38 5.49
N PHE A 219 24.91 3.56 4.82
CA PHE A 219 23.59 3.23 5.35
C PHE A 219 23.05 1.91 4.79
N HIS A 220 22.18 1.28 5.57
CA HIS A 220 21.45 0.08 5.21
C HIS A 220 20.25 0.47 4.34
N THR A 221 20.15 -0.14 3.16
CA THR A 221 19.07 0.15 2.20
C THR A 221 17.80 -0.65 2.44
N GLY A 222 17.78 -1.55 3.44
CA GLY A 222 16.62 -2.37 3.73
C GLY A 222 15.49 -1.63 4.45
N LEU A 223 15.77 -0.48 5.05
CA LEU A 223 14.74 0.45 5.50
C LEU A 223 15.18 1.85 5.09
N LEU A 224 14.44 2.41 4.15
CA LEU A 224 14.71 3.72 3.57
C LEU A 224 13.44 4.55 3.63
N TYR A 225 13.60 5.81 3.99
CA TYR A 225 12.57 6.80 3.84
C TYR A 225 12.90 7.70 2.66
N CYS A 226 11.93 7.88 1.77
CA CYS A 226 12.05 8.77 0.62
C CYS A 226 10.80 9.64 0.41
N ARG A 227 11.04 10.78 -0.21
CA ARG A 227 10.05 11.67 -0.81
C ARG A 227 10.26 11.71 -2.32
#